data_AF-A0A4Y2VZI5-F1
#
_entry.id   AF-A0A4Y2VZI5-F1
#
_cell.length_a   1.000
_cell.length_b   1.000
_cell.length_c   1.000
_cell.angle_alpha   90.00
_cell.angle_beta   90.00
_cell.angle_gamma   90.00
#
_symmetry.space_group_name_H-M   'P 1'
#
loop_
_entity.id
_entity.type
_entity.pdbx_description
1 polymer ?
#
loop_
_entity_poly.entity_id
_entity_poly.type
_entity_poly.pdbx_seq_one_letter_code
_entity_poly.pdbx_strand_id
1 'polypeptide(L)'
;MATEQEKAMCVLRFFETKSAITTQRRFRTTYKKDPPSDNSIRRWLTQFQETGSVLHRKGAGRQSTSQENVDRIQETFTRSPRKSTRQAAVHLHVPHTTIWNVLQNRLNLNAYKVQIVQALQPNDKPHRFEFAEQILTRID
;
A
#
# COMPACT_ATOMS: atom_id res chain seq x y z
N MET A 1 -16.27 -19.55 4.34
CA MET A 1 -14.87 -20.04 4.33
C MET A 1 -14.52 -20.56 5.71
N ALA A 2 -13.75 -21.64 5.82
CA ALA A 2 -13.38 -22.22 7.11
C ALA A 2 -12.46 -21.29 7.91
N THR A 3 -12.69 -21.16 9.21
CA THR A 3 -11.85 -20.37 10.12
C THR A 3 -10.50 -21.03 10.36
N GLU A 4 -9.52 -20.30 10.90
CA GLU A 4 -8.18 -20.84 11.17
C GLU A 4 -8.22 -22.02 12.15
N GLN A 5 -9.05 -21.92 13.19
CA GLN A 5 -9.30 -22.99 14.15
C GLN A 5 -9.95 -24.21 13.49
N GLU A 6 -10.95 -23.98 12.64
CA GLU A 6 -11.61 -25.04 11.86
C GLU A 6 -10.60 -25.78 10.96
N LYS A 7 -9.68 -25.05 10.31
CA LYS A 7 -8.62 -25.63 9.48
C LYS A 7 -7.62 -26.47 10.30
N ALA A 8 -7.15 -25.93 11.43
CA ALA A 8 -6.23 -26.64 12.32
C ALA A 8 -6.85 -27.94 12.85
N MET A 9 -8.13 -27.90 13.23
CA MET A 9 -8.87 -29.09 13.65
C MET A 9 -9.05 -30.11 12.51
N CYS A 10 -9.27 -29.66 11.27
CA CYS A 10 -9.30 -30.55 10.12
C CYS A 10 -7.95 -31.27 9.92
N VAL A 11 -6.84 -30.54 10.02
CA VAL A 11 -5.49 -31.11 9.88
C VAL A 11 -5.21 -32.15 10.99
N LEU A 12 -5.52 -31.83 12.24
CA LEU A 12 -5.34 -32.73 13.39
C LEU A 12 -6.15 -34.02 13.21
N ARG A 13 -7.44 -33.91 12.89
CA ARG A 13 -8.32 -35.07 12.69
C ARG A 13 -7.94 -35.90 11.47
N PHE A 14 -7.45 -35.26 10.42
CA PHE A 14 -6.97 -35.97 9.24
C PHE A 14 -5.69 -36.75 9.55
N PHE A 15 -4.79 -36.20 10.38
CA PHE A 15 -3.58 -36.90 10.82
C PHE A 15 -3.92 -38.17 11.62
N GLU A 16 -4.89 -38.09 12.53
CA GLU A 16 -5.38 -39.24 13.31
C GLU A 16 -6.05 -40.32 12.44
N THR A 17 -6.95 -39.90 11.54
CA THR A 17 -7.86 -40.82 10.86
C THR A 17 -7.38 -41.26 9.47
N LYS A 18 -6.43 -40.53 8.88
CA LYS A 18 -5.94 -40.68 7.49
C LYS A 18 -7.07 -40.73 6.44
N SER A 19 -8.26 -40.23 6.79
CA SER A 19 -9.48 -40.35 6.00
C SER A 19 -10.20 -39.00 5.92
N ALA A 20 -10.30 -38.48 4.70
CA ALA A 20 -11.00 -37.23 4.43
C ALA A 20 -12.49 -37.31 4.79
N ILE A 21 -13.14 -38.42 4.43
CA ILE A 21 -14.57 -38.65 4.70
C ILE A 21 -14.84 -38.64 6.20
N THR A 22 -14.00 -39.32 6.98
CA THR A 22 -14.13 -39.35 8.45
C THR A 22 -13.91 -37.98 9.07
N THR A 23 -12.92 -37.23 8.57
CA THR A 23 -12.64 -35.86 8.99
C THR A 23 -13.82 -34.93 8.69
N GLN A 24 -14.40 -35.02 7.48
CA GLN A 24 -15.58 -34.24 7.08
C GLN A 24 -16.82 -34.58 7.90
N ARG A 25 -17.06 -35.86 8.20
CA ARG A 25 -18.17 -36.30 9.07
C ARG A 25 -18.02 -35.71 10.47
N ARG A 26 -16.84 -35.81 11.08
CA ARG A 26 -16.55 -35.21 12.39
C ARG A 26 -16.70 -33.69 12.36
N PHE A 27 -16.25 -33.04 11.29
CA PHE A 27 -16.41 -31.60 11.11
C PHE A 27 -17.90 -31.20 11.12
N ARG A 28 -18.76 -31.93 10.40
CA ARG A 28 -20.21 -31.69 10.41
C ARG A 28 -20.79 -31.84 11.82
N THR A 29 -20.39 -32.87 12.57
CA THR A 29 -20.86 -33.09 13.94
C THR A 29 -20.44 -31.96 14.89
N THR A 30 -19.18 -31.53 14.84
CA THR A 30 -18.64 -30.51 15.75
C THR A 30 -19.14 -29.10 15.42
N TYR A 31 -19.08 -28.71 14.14
CA TYR A 31 -19.31 -27.33 13.72
C TYR A 31 -20.69 -27.08 13.09
N LYS A 32 -21.45 -28.14 12.79
CA LYS A 32 -22.79 -28.07 12.14
C LYS A 32 -22.81 -27.21 10.86
N LYS A 33 -21.71 -27.27 10.10
CA LYS A 33 -21.51 -26.57 8.82
C LYS A 33 -21.12 -27.56 7.73
N ASP A 34 -21.27 -27.13 6.48
CA ASP A 34 -20.74 -27.88 5.35
C ASP A 34 -19.23 -28.03 5.47
N PRO A 35 -18.71 -29.27 5.33
CA PRO A 35 -17.31 -29.52 5.56
C PRO A 35 -16.47 -29.06 4.36
N PRO A 36 -15.18 -28.76 4.60
CA PRO A 36 -14.24 -28.45 3.54
C PRO A 36 -14.07 -29.63 2.57
N SER A 37 -13.76 -29.33 1.30
CA SER A 37 -13.46 -30.35 0.29
C SER A 37 -12.20 -31.15 0.64
N ASP A 38 -12.09 -32.39 0.16
CA ASP A 38 -10.91 -33.25 0.38
C ASP A 38 -9.62 -32.52 -0.08
N ASN A 39 -9.66 -31.90 -1.25
CA ASN A 39 -8.54 -31.10 -1.78
C ASN A 39 -8.11 -29.97 -0.84
N SER A 40 -9.06 -29.33 -0.15
CA SER A 40 -8.75 -28.27 0.82
C SER A 40 -8.06 -28.84 2.06
N ILE A 41 -8.56 -29.97 2.57
CA ILE A 41 -8.00 -30.64 3.75
C ILE A 41 -6.57 -31.11 3.47
N ARG A 42 -6.34 -31.76 2.32
CA ARG A 42 -5.00 -32.19 1.90
C ARG A 42 -4.05 -31.00 1.70
N ARG A 43 -4.53 -29.94 1.05
CA ARG A 43 -3.74 -28.70 0.87
C ARG A 43 -3.31 -28.11 2.22
N TRP A 44 -4.21 -28.06 3.20
CA TRP A 44 -3.87 -27.57 4.54
C TRP A 44 -2.88 -28.48 5.26
N LEU A 45 -2.99 -29.80 5.10
CA LEU A 45 -2.00 -30.74 5.64
C LEU A 45 -0.61 -30.51 5.04
N THR A 46 -0.50 -30.45 3.71
CA THR A 46 0.77 -30.20 3.03
C THR A 46 1.36 -28.85 3.45
N GLN A 47 0.52 -27.82 3.53
CA GLN A 47 0.95 -26.50 3.98
C GLN A 47 1.46 -26.52 5.42
N PHE A 48 0.78 -27.25 6.30
CA PHE A 48 1.19 -27.42 7.70
C PHE A 48 2.51 -28.19 7.80
N GLN A 49 2.70 -29.25 7.02
CA GLN A 49 3.95 -30.01 6.99
C GLN A 49 5.13 -29.18 6.48
N GLU A 50 4.92 -28.35 5.46
CA GLU A 50 5.97 -27.51 4.87
C GLU A 50 6.35 -26.30 5.73
N THR A 51 5.36 -25.65 6.37
CA THR A 51 5.56 -24.33 7.00
C THR A 51 5.19 -24.27 8.48
N GLY A 52 4.67 -25.35 9.06
CA GLY A 52 4.17 -25.38 10.44
C GLY A 52 2.89 -24.57 10.65
N SER A 53 2.28 -24.03 9.59
CA SER A 53 1.17 -23.10 9.68
C SER A 53 0.08 -23.39 8.65
N VAL A 54 -1.18 -23.21 9.06
CA VAL A 54 -2.37 -23.32 8.20
C VAL A 54 -2.88 -21.94 7.76
N LEU A 55 -2.13 -20.87 8.08
CA LEU A 55 -2.46 -19.49 7.71
C LEU A 55 -2.32 -19.27 6.22
N HIS A 56 -3.13 -18.37 5.66
CA HIS A 56 -3.01 -18.05 4.24
C HIS A 56 -1.61 -17.47 3.94
N ARG A 57 -0.87 -18.09 3.02
CA ARG A 57 0.39 -17.54 2.52
C ARG A 57 0.11 -16.23 1.80
N LYS A 58 0.73 -15.14 2.25
CA LYS A 58 0.68 -13.87 1.51
C LYS A 58 1.24 -14.11 0.11
N GLY A 59 0.43 -13.90 -0.91
CA GLY A 59 0.91 -13.90 -2.29
C GLY A 59 1.87 -12.74 -2.53
N ALA A 60 2.63 -12.81 -3.63
CA ALA A 60 3.60 -11.77 -4.03
C ALA A 60 2.99 -10.38 -4.30
N GLY A 61 1.67 -10.22 -4.14
CA GLY A 61 0.95 -8.97 -4.38
C GLY A 61 0.99 -8.55 -5.85
N ARG A 62 0.42 -7.37 -6.12
CA ARG A 62 0.54 -6.73 -7.43
C ARG A 62 1.96 -6.19 -7.59
N GLN A 63 2.58 -6.42 -8.73
CA GLN A 63 3.90 -5.88 -9.05
C GLN A 63 3.89 -4.35 -8.89
N SER A 64 4.85 -3.85 -8.11
CA SER A 64 5.11 -2.41 -7.99
C SER A 64 5.68 -1.86 -9.28
N THR A 65 5.48 -0.57 -9.53
CA THR A 65 6.26 0.20 -10.51
C THR A 65 7.76 -0.02 -10.27
N SER A 66 8.53 -0.18 -11.35
CA SER A 66 9.99 -0.35 -11.31
C SER A 66 10.69 0.87 -10.72
N GLN A 67 11.82 0.66 -10.03
CA GLN A 67 12.58 1.75 -9.43
C GLN A 67 13.07 2.76 -10.47
N GLU A 68 13.51 2.29 -11.64
CA GLU A 68 13.91 3.14 -12.77
C GLU A 68 12.81 4.15 -13.16
N ASN A 69 11.54 3.72 -13.21
CA ASN A 69 10.44 4.63 -13.52
C ASN A 69 10.17 5.61 -12.38
N VAL A 70 10.39 5.21 -11.13
CA VAL A 70 10.29 6.12 -9.97
C VAL A 70 11.34 7.22 -10.09
N ASP A 71 12.58 6.85 -10.39
CA ASP A 71 13.69 7.79 -10.51
C ASP A 71 13.47 8.78 -11.67
N ARG A 72 13.01 8.29 -12.82
CA ARG A 72 12.64 9.13 -13.98
C ARG A 72 11.51 10.11 -13.66
N ILE A 73 10.50 9.67 -12.90
CA ILE A 73 9.42 10.55 -12.43
C ILE A 73 9.99 11.60 -11.48
N GLN A 74 10.79 11.19 -10.50
CA GLN A 74 11.40 12.10 -9.53
C GLN A 74 12.27 13.17 -10.22
N GLU A 75 13.12 12.78 -11.17
CA GLU A 75 13.95 13.72 -11.93
C GLU A 75 13.10 14.73 -12.71
N THR A 76 12.02 14.25 -13.35
CA THR A 76 11.13 15.10 -14.15
C THR A 76 10.48 16.20 -13.29
N PHE A 77 10.01 15.85 -12.09
CA PHE A 77 9.38 16.80 -11.17
C PHE A 77 10.39 17.64 -10.38
N THR A 78 11.62 17.15 -10.18
CA THR A 78 12.73 17.95 -9.63
C THR A 78 13.13 19.06 -10.61
N ARG A 79 13.24 18.73 -11.91
CA ARG A 79 13.54 19.70 -12.97
C ARG A 79 12.40 20.69 -13.21
N SER A 80 11.15 20.25 -13.11
CA SER A 80 9.98 21.11 -13.34
C SER A 80 8.87 20.80 -12.33
N PRO A 81 8.89 21.43 -11.14
CA PRO A 81 7.90 21.17 -10.08
C PRO A 81 6.46 21.53 -10.47
N ARG A 82 6.28 22.45 -11.43
CA ARG A 82 4.97 22.89 -11.91
C ARG A 82 4.41 22.04 -13.06
N LYS A 83 5.15 21.03 -13.53
CA LYS A 83 4.73 20.19 -14.66
C LYS A 83 3.49 19.38 -14.27
N SER A 84 2.50 19.33 -15.17
CA SER A 84 1.29 18.53 -14.92
C SER A 84 1.62 17.04 -14.96
N THR A 85 0.97 16.25 -14.11
CA THR A 85 1.01 14.77 -14.16
C THR A 85 0.61 14.23 -15.53
N ARG A 86 -0.33 14.87 -16.23
CA ARG A 86 -0.74 14.47 -17.60
C ARG A 86 0.36 14.74 -18.62
N GLN A 87 1.04 15.87 -18.51
CA GLN A 87 2.19 16.17 -19.38
C GLN A 87 3.38 15.25 -19.10
N ALA A 88 3.63 14.93 -17.83
CA ALA A 88 4.64 13.97 -17.43
C ALA A 88 4.33 12.56 -17.99
N ALA A 89 3.05 12.16 -18.01
CA ALA A 89 2.62 10.88 -18.58
C ALA A 89 2.96 10.77 -20.08
N VAL A 90 2.67 11.81 -20.85
CA VAL A 90 3.01 11.88 -22.27
C VAL A 90 4.54 11.86 -22.47
N HIS A 91 5.27 12.65 -21.67
CA HIS A 91 6.73 12.76 -21.78
C HIS A 91 7.48 11.46 -21.42
N LEU A 92 7.02 10.74 -20.39
CA LEU A 92 7.70 9.54 -19.88
C LEU A 92 7.19 8.24 -20.52
N HIS A 93 6.09 8.31 -21.29
CA HIS A 93 5.33 7.15 -21.76
C HIS A 93 4.87 6.22 -20.63
N VAL A 94 4.51 6.82 -19.50
CA VAL A 94 4.01 6.12 -18.30
C VAL A 94 2.56 6.54 -18.05
N PRO A 95 1.63 5.63 -17.70
CA PRO A 95 0.27 6.01 -17.39
C PRO A 95 0.18 7.07 -16.29
N HIS A 96 -0.68 8.07 -16.47
CA HIS A 96 -0.92 9.16 -15.51
C HIS A 96 -1.20 8.65 -14.09
N THR A 97 -1.97 7.57 -13.95
CA THR A 97 -2.31 6.97 -12.64
C THR A 97 -1.09 6.41 -11.92
N THR A 98 -0.15 5.82 -12.67
CA THR A 98 1.12 5.34 -12.12
C THR A 98 1.95 6.51 -11.60
N ILE A 99 2.05 7.59 -12.38
CA ILE A 99 2.75 8.81 -11.95
C ILE A 99 2.13 9.38 -10.68
N TRP A 100 0.80 9.50 -10.64
CA TRP A 100 0.09 9.98 -9.46
C TRP A 100 0.34 9.09 -8.22
N ASN A 101 0.28 7.76 -8.38
CA ASN A 101 0.57 6.81 -7.29
C ASN A 101 2.02 6.90 -6.80
N VAL A 102 2.98 7.10 -7.70
CA VAL A 102 4.40 7.26 -7.35
C VAL A 102 4.60 8.56 -6.58
N LEU A 103 4.04 9.68 -7.05
CA LEU A 103 4.12 10.97 -6.36
C LEU A 103 3.54 10.88 -4.94
N GLN A 104 2.35 10.30 -4.79
CA GLN A 104 1.63 10.28 -3.51
C GLN A 104 2.17 9.24 -2.51
N ASN A 105 2.50 8.03 -2.97
CA ASN A 105 2.80 6.89 -2.08
C ASN A 105 4.29 6.54 -1.98
N ARG A 106 5.11 6.95 -2.96
CA ARG A 106 6.56 6.65 -2.99
C ARG A 106 7.40 7.87 -2.66
N LEU A 107 7.09 9.00 -3.29
CA LEU A 107 7.86 10.24 -3.15
C LEU A 107 7.28 11.21 -2.10
N ASN A 108 6.05 10.97 -1.63
CA ASN A 108 5.32 11.82 -0.68
C ASN A 108 5.28 13.30 -1.13
N LEU A 109 5.16 13.53 -2.44
CA LEU A 109 5.06 14.86 -3.03
C LEU A 109 3.60 15.25 -3.16
N ASN A 110 3.24 16.35 -2.51
CA ASN A 110 1.90 16.90 -2.54
C ASN A 110 1.84 18.12 -3.46
N ALA A 111 0.70 18.33 -4.12
CA ALA A 111 0.48 19.53 -4.90
C ALA A 111 0.55 20.77 -3.98
N TYR A 112 1.33 21.77 -4.40
CA TYR A 112 1.42 23.02 -3.67
C TYR A 112 0.07 23.75 -3.71
N LYS A 113 -0.41 24.19 -2.54
CA LYS A 113 -1.62 25.02 -2.44
C LYS A 113 -1.28 26.44 -2.87
N VAL A 114 -1.75 26.84 -4.05
CA VAL A 114 -1.57 28.21 -4.56
C VAL A 114 -2.25 29.20 -3.60
N GLN A 115 -1.46 30.13 -3.06
CA GLN A 115 -1.95 31.28 -2.30
C GLN A 115 -1.92 32.50 -3.21
N ILE A 116 -3.06 33.18 -3.35
CA ILE A 116 -3.17 34.43 -4.09
C ILE A 116 -2.80 35.55 -3.12
N VAL A 117 -1.78 36.33 -3.47
CA VAL A 117 -1.28 37.46 -2.68
C VAL A 117 -1.13 38.68 -3.59
N GLN A 118 -1.09 39.87 -2.99
CA GLN A 118 -0.81 41.11 -3.73
C GLN A 118 0.59 41.06 -4.36
N ALA A 119 0.73 41.62 -5.56
CA ALA A 119 2.01 41.70 -6.25
C ALA A 119 2.95 42.64 -5.48
N LEU A 120 4.14 42.15 -5.12
CA LEU A 120 5.16 42.96 -4.45
C LEU A 120 5.91 43.81 -5.48
N GLN A 121 5.98 45.10 -5.21
CA GLN A 121 6.86 46.05 -5.89
C GLN A 121 8.30 45.89 -5.37
N PRO A 122 9.33 46.32 -6.13
CA PRO A 122 10.73 46.20 -5.72
C PRO A 122 11.02 46.82 -4.34
N ASN A 123 10.36 47.94 -4.02
CA ASN A 123 10.55 48.66 -2.75
C ASN A 123 9.76 48.04 -1.59
N ASP A 124 8.80 47.14 -1.84
CA ASP A 124 8.00 46.56 -0.76
C ASP A 124 8.84 45.65 0.15
N LYS A 125 9.84 44.95 -0.41
CA LYS A 125 10.73 44.10 0.38
C LYS A 125 11.54 44.87 1.42
N PRO A 126 12.31 45.91 1.07
CA PRO A 126 13.06 46.67 2.06
C PRO A 126 12.15 47.35 3.08
N HIS A 127 11.04 47.97 2.67
CA HIS A 127 10.12 48.63 3.61
C HIS A 127 9.47 47.64 4.60
N ARG A 128 9.07 46.45 4.13
CA ARG A 128 8.51 45.42 5.02
C ARG A 128 9.56 44.87 5.99
N PHE A 129 10.82 44.77 5.56
CA PHE A 129 11.91 44.33 6.40
C PHE A 129 12.25 45.37 7.48
N GLU A 130 12.42 46.64 7.10
CA GLU A 130 12.64 47.76 8.02
C GLU A 130 11.52 47.87 9.06
N PHE A 131 10.26 47.75 8.63
CA PHE A 131 9.12 47.73 9.54
C PHE A 131 9.19 46.58 10.54
N ALA A 132 9.57 45.38 10.10
CA ALA A 132 9.71 44.22 10.97
C ALA A 132 10.83 44.41 12.02
N GLU A 133 11.98 44.96 11.62
CA GLU A 133 13.07 45.30 12.55
C GLU A 133 12.68 46.38 13.57
N GLN A 134 11.97 47.42 13.12
CA GLN A 134 11.47 48.48 13.99
C GLN A 134 10.45 47.99 15.01
N ILE A 135 9.60 47.03 14.64
CA ILE A 135 8.64 46.41 15.57
C ILE A 135 9.38 45.50 16.55
N LEU A 136 10.33 44.68 16.06
CA LEU A 136 11.11 43.77 16.90
C LEU A 136 11.86 44.51 18.01
N THR A 137 12.54 45.62 17.66
CA THR A 137 13.29 46.47 18.61
C THR A 137 12.42 47.23 19.62
N ARG A 138 11.10 47.29 19.42
CA ARG A 138 10.14 47.92 20.35
C ARG A 138 9.45 46.92 21.28
N ILE A 139 9.57 45.63 20.98
CA ILE A 139 8.96 44.55 21.78
C ILE A 139 9.91 44.07 22.88
N ASP A 140 11.23 44.29 22.72
CA ASP A 140 12.23 44.21 23.80
C ASP A 140 12.16 45.42 24.74
#